data_AF-A0A4Q3VZP1-F1
#
_entry.id   AF-A0A4Q3VZP1-F1
#
_cell.length_a   1.000
_cell.length_b   1.000
_cell.length_c   1.000
_cell.angle_alpha   90.00
_cell.angle_beta   90.00
_cell.angle_gamma   90.00
#
_symmetry.space_group_name_H-M   'P 1'
#
loop_
_entity.id
_entity.type
_entity.pdbx_description
1 polymer ?
#
loop_
_entity_poly.entity_id
_entity_poly.type
_entity_poly.pdbx_seq_one_letter_code
_entity_poly.pdbx_strand_id
1 'polypeptide(L)'
;TWGALAANSSVVNSYGHVTLTGSSSSLNVFNLEASQLSGLYSFNLNVPTGSTVLFNVSGTSGSFAYPSLSNFDASKTLWNFKDATTLSVNGLQGSILAPFAAVTATNSGQTIQGQMFAASLNGGINFGNAQFNGTGLPPVTNAVPEPASMIALGLGGLALVRRRRAAKK
;
A
#
# COMPACT_ATOMS: atom_id res chain seq x y z
N THR A 1 3.40 6.17 -7.15
CA THR A 1 3.17 4.96 -6.31
C THR A 1 1.95 5.19 -5.44
N TRP A 2 1.29 4.15 -4.92
CA TRP A 2 0.11 4.32 -4.04
C TRP A 2 0.42 5.13 -2.77
N GLY A 3 1.64 5.00 -2.25
CA GLY A 3 2.14 5.77 -1.11
C GLY A 3 2.33 7.27 -1.33
N ALA A 4 2.11 7.77 -2.56
CA ALA A 4 2.13 9.19 -2.90
C ALA A 4 0.73 9.77 -3.15
N LEU A 5 -0.33 8.96 -3.03
CA LEU A 5 -1.70 9.44 -3.14
C LEU A 5 -2.02 10.38 -1.97
N ALA A 6 -2.58 11.55 -2.30
CA ALA A 6 -3.06 12.49 -1.31
C ALA A 6 -4.23 11.89 -0.52
N ALA A 7 -4.23 12.11 0.79
CA ALA A 7 -5.38 11.76 1.61
C ALA A 7 -6.61 12.57 1.20
N ASN A 8 -7.76 11.90 1.12
CA ASN A 8 -9.07 12.52 0.87
C ASN A 8 -10.08 12.21 1.98
N SER A 9 -9.58 11.67 3.10
CA SER A 9 -10.36 11.21 4.24
C SER A 9 -9.75 11.72 5.55
N SER A 10 -10.55 11.74 6.62
CA SER A 10 -10.13 12.22 7.95
C SER A 10 -9.84 11.10 8.94
N VAL A 11 -8.83 11.32 9.78
CA VAL A 11 -8.46 10.46 10.91
C VAL A 11 -8.62 11.27 12.20
N VAL A 12 -9.46 10.81 13.12
CA VAL A 12 -9.65 11.45 14.44
C VAL A 12 -9.31 10.43 15.51
N ASN A 13 -8.30 10.71 16.34
CA ASN A 13 -7.91 9.89 17.47
C ASN A 13 -8.43 10.50 18.78
N SER A 14 -9.24 9.73 19.50
CA SER A 14 -9.75 10.04 20.83
C SER A 14 -9.23 9.00 21.81
N TYR A 15 -8.04 9.24 22.38
CA TYR A 15 -7.43 8.40 23.42
C TYR A 15 -7.22 6.92 23.03
N GLY A 16 -6.86 6.67 21.76
CA GLY A 16 -6.62 5.32 21.22
C GLY A 16 -7.82 4.71 20.51
N HIS A 17 -8.96 5.41 20.50
CA HIS A 17 -10.09 5.15 19.62
C HIS A 17 -10.01 6.04 18.38
N VAL A 18 -9.85 5.43 17.22
CA VAL A 18 -9.71 6.14 15.96
C VAL A 18 -10.98 6.03 15.14
N THR A 19 -11.54 7.18 14.77
CA THR A 19 -12.61 7.29 13.78
C THR A 19 -12.00 7.69 12.44
N LEU A 20 -12.26 6.85 11.42
CA LEU A 20 -11.77 6.98 10.06
C LEU A 20 -12.96 7.31 9.17
N THR A 21 -13.07 8.53 8.67
CA THR A 21 -14.21 8.96 7.86
C THR A 21 -13.80 9.35 6.45
N GLY A 22 -14.44 8.75 5.45
CA GLY A 22 -14.28 9.08 4.03
C GLY A 22 -15.65 9.09 3.33
N SER A 23 -15.77 9.85 2.25
CA SER A 23 -17.05 10.02 1.52
C SER A 23 -17.00 9.52 0.07
N SER A 24 -15.82 9.08 -0.40
CA SER A 24 -15.64 8.63 -1.78
C SER A 24 -16.28 7.27 -1.98
N SER A 25 -17.11 7.12 -3.01
CA SER A 25 -17.69 5.83 -3.39
C SER A 25 -16.70 4.91 -4.11
N SER A 26 -15.53 5.41 -4.51
CA SER A 26 -14.51 4.64 -5.24
C SER A 26 -13.29 4.35 -4.38
N LEU A 27 -12.58 5.38 -3.91
CA LEU A 27 -11.33 5.24 -3.17
C LEU A 27 -11.24 6.27 -2.04
N ASN A 28 -11.06 5.78 -0.81
CA ASN A 28 -10.80 6.54 0.40
C ASN A 28 -9.35 6.32 0.84
N VAL A 29 -8.57 7.39 0.89
CA VAL A 29 -7.15 7.39 1.24
C VAL A 29 -6.97 8.05 2.59
N PHE A 30 -6.45 7.29 3.54
CA PHE A 30 -6.13 7.72 4.89
C PHE A 30 -4.61 7.73 5.08
N ASN A 31 -4.09 8.73 5.78
CA ASN A 31 -2.69 8.77 6.18
C ASN A 31 -2.57 8.50 7.69
N LEU A 32 -1.67 7.60 8.06
CA LEU A 32 -1.35 7.27 9.45
C LEU A 32 0.17 7.29 9.67
N GLU A 33 0.58 7.43 10.93
CA GLU A 33 1.97 7.28 11.35
C GLU A 33 2.16 5.93 12.04
N ALA A 34 3.16 5.17 11.59
CA ALA A 34 3.49 3.85 12.13
C ALA A 34 3.79 3.89 13.64
N SER A 35 4.42 4.97 14.10
CA SER A 35 4.77 5.24 15.50
C SER A 35 3.56 5.34 16.42
N GLN A 36 2.39 5.72 15.89
CA GLN A 36 1.16 5.90 16.67
C GLN A 36 0.40 4.58 16.84
N LEU A 37 0.56 3.62 15.93
CA LEU A 37 -0.27 2.42 15.84
C LEU A 37 -0.30 1.59 17.13
N SER A 38 0.80 1.56 17.88
CA SER A 38 0.89 0.80 19.13
C SER A 38 -0.03 1.33 20.24
N GLY A 39 -0.38 2.62 20.18
CA GLY A 39 -1.32 3.27 21.09
C GLY A 39 -2.78 3.21 20.62
N LEU A 40 -3.04 2.69 19.42
CA LEU A 40 -4.38 2.61 18.83
C LEU A 40 -4.93 1.19 19.01
N TYR A 41 -6.02 1.06 19.76
CA TYR A 41 -6.63 -0.23 20.08
C TYR A 41 -8.08 -0.34 19.60
N SER A 42 -8.65 0.72 19.04
CA SER A 42 -9.98 0.69 18.44
C SER A 42 -10.02 1.53 17.17
N PHE A 43 -10.53 0.97 16.08
CA PHE A 43 -10.67 1.59 14.78
C PHE A 43 -12.11 1.45 14.31
N ASN A 44 -12.77 2.57 14.07
CA ASN A 44 -14.10 2.64 13.49
C ASN A 44 -14.00 3.24 12.10
N LEU A 45 -14.33 2.44 11.08
CA LEU A 45 -14.32 2.88 9.69
C LEU A 45 -15.72 3.33 9.26
N ASN A 46 -15.80 4.53 8.70
CA ASN A 46 -17.02 5.11 8.14
C ASN A 46 -16.73 5.56 6.69
N VAL A 47 -16.98 4.67 5.75
CA VAL A 47 -16.83 4.91 4.31
C VAL A 47 -18.04 4.31 3.57
N PRO A 48 -18.37 4.78 2.36
CA PRO A 48 -19.41 4.15 1.56
C PRO A 48 -19.14 2.65 1.35
N THR A 49 -20.18 1.82 1.52
CA THR A 49 -20.09 0.37 1.34
C THR A 49 -19.53 0.02 -0.04
N GLY A 50 -18.57 -0.92 -0.08
CA GLY A 50 -17.95 -1.40 -1.32
C GLY A 50 -16.85 -0.48 -1.88
N SER A 51 -16.65 0.71 -1.31
CA SER A 51 -15.52 1.59 -1.68
C SER A 51 -14.19 0.98 -1.23
N THR A 52 -13.12 1.26 -1.98
CA THR A 52 -11.76 0.85 -1.62
C THR A 52 -11.21 1.74 -0.52
N VAL A 53 -10.49 1.13 0.41
CA VAL A 53 -9.79 1.84 1.48
C VAL A 53 -8.30 1.59 1.37
N LEU A 54 -7.54 2.68 1.29
CA LEU A 54 -6.09 2.69 1.32
C LEU A 54 -5.61 3.42 2.57
N PHE A 55 -4.95 2.70 3.47
CA PHE A 55 -4.18 3.30 4.55
C PHE A 55 -2.74 3.44 4.10
N ASN A 56 -2.31 4.66 3.79
CA ASN A 56 -0.90 4.97 3.61
C ASN A 56 -0.28 5.20 5.00
N VAL A 57 0.52 4.23 5.44
CA VAL A 57 1.20 4.30 6.73
C VAL A 57 2.66 4.70 6.50
N SER A 58 3.03 5.83 7.09
CA SER A 58 4.39 6.39 7.01
C SER A 58 5.21 6.05 8.25
N GLY A 59 6.54 5.97 8.10
CA GLY A 59 7.46 5.63 9.18
C GLY A 59 8.04 4.21 9.07
N THR A 60 9.13 3.99 9.80
CA THR A 60 10.00 2.80 9.64
C THR A 60 9.61 1.63 10.53
N SER A 61 8.92 1.87 11.65
CA SER A 61 8.53 0.83 12.59
C SER A 61 7.09 1.03 13.04
N GLY A 62 6.26 0.01 12.83
CA GLY A 62 4.86 -0.02 13.26
C GLY A 62 4.53 -1.24 14.10
N SER A 63 3.54 -1.13 14.97
CA SER A 63 3.04 -2.26 15.74
C SER A 63 1.54 -2.14 15.93
N PHE A 64 0.80 -3.16 15.49
CA PHE A 64 -0.57 -3.37 15.93
C PHE A 64 -0.54 -4.34 17.10
N ALA A 65 -1.03 -3.90 18.25
CA ALA A 65 -1.19 -4.76 19.41
C ALA A 65 -2.27 -5.81 19.14
N TYR A 66 -3.54 -5.45 19.32
CA TYR A 66 -4.71 -6.26 18.96
C TYR A 66 -5.92 -5.32 18.79
N PRO A 67 -5.98 -4.54 17.70
CA PRO A 67 -6.99 -3.51 17.58
C PRO A 67 -8.38 -4.12 17.35
N SER A 68 -9.38 -3.55 18.01
CA SER A 68 -10.79 -3.73 17.63
C SER A 68 -11.04 -3.00 16.31
N LEU A 69 -11.54 -3.71 15.30
CA LEU A 69 -11.76 -3.18 13.95
C LEU A 69 -13.26 -3.28 13.62
N SER A 70 -13.92 -2.13 13.50
CA SER A 70 -15.36 -2.04 13.20
C SER A 70 -15.61 -1.53 11.78
N ASN A 71 -16.57 -2.14 11.09
CA ASN A 71 -17.03 -1.78 9.74
C ASN A 71 -15.97 -1.91 8.63
N PHE A 72 -14.97 -2.77 8.82
CA PHE A 72 -14.00 -3.07 7.79
C PHE A 72 -14.55 -4.10 6.81
N ASP A 73 -14.42 -3.81 5.51
CA ASP A 73 -14.45 -4.83 4.47
C ASP A 73 -13.01 -5.22 4.15
N ALA A 74 -12.60 -6.39 4.61
CA ALA A 74 -11.26 -6.94 4.41
C ALA A 74 -10.88 -7.05 2.92
N SER A 75 -11.83 -7.37 2.05
CA SER A 75 -11.58 -7.50 0.60
C SER A 75 -11.36 -6.14 -0.08
N LYS A 76 -11.76 -5.05 0.58
CA LYS A 76 -11.62 -3.67 0.08
C LYS A 76 -10.53 -2.86 0.78
N THR A 77 -9.90 -3.41 1.80
CA THR A 77 -8.95 -2.68 2.64
C THR A 77 -7.51 -3.06 2.32
N LEU A 78 -6.66 -2.06 2.09
CA LEU A 78 -5.22 -2.20 1.91
C LEU A 78 -4.46 -1.30 2.88
N TRP A 79 -3.54 -1.90 3.63
CA TRP A 79 -2.57 -1.22 4.49
C TRP A 79 -1.22 -1.15 3.78
N ASN A 80 -0.85 0.04 3.32
CA ASN A 80 0.38 0.29 2.58
C ASN A 80 1.45 0.90 3.49
N PHE A 81 2.35 0.03 3.96
CA PHE A 81 3.54 0.36 4.74
C PHE A 81 4.74 0.54 3.81
N LYS A 82 4.76 1.67 3.09
CA LYS A 82 5.74 1.90 2.02
C LYS A 82 7.19 2.07 2.53
N ASP A 83 7.35 2.54 3.77
CA ASP A 83 8.65 2.90 4.36
C ASP A 83 9.05 1.97 5.53
N ALA A 84 8.17 1.05 5.93
CA ALA A 84 8.39 0.24 7.13
C ALA A 84 9.47 -0.82 6.88
N THR A 85 10.42 -0.89 7.81
CA THR A 85 11.45 -1.95 7.90
C THR A 85 11.13 -2.96 8.98
N THR A 86 10.28 -2.61 9.95
CA THR A 86 9.80 -3.51 11.01
C THR A 86 8.30 -3.33 11.21
N LEU A 87 7.58 -4.43 11.34
CA LEU A 87 6.14 -4.42 11.61
C LEU A 87 5.76 -5.57 12.54
N SER A 88 5.11 -5.27 13.65
CA SER A 88 4.48 -6.29 14.48
C SER A 88 2.97 -6.28 14.26
N VAL A 89 2.37 -7.46 14.05
CA VAL A 89 0.93 -7.59 13.81
C VAL A 89 0.38 -8.85 14.48
N ASN A 90 -0.74 -8.72 15.20
CA ASN A 90 -1.45 -9.84 15.80
C ASN A 90 -2.92 -9.88 15.36
N GLY A 91 -3.13 -9.91 14.04
CA GLY A 91 -4.45 -9.89 13.43
C GLY A 91 -4.84 -8.50 12.92
N LEU A 92 -5.53 -8.49 11.78
CA LEU A 92 -5.94 -7.28 11.07
C LEU A 92 -7.05 -7.60 10.06
N GLN A 93 -7.82 -6.58 9.68
CA GLN A 93 -8.78 -6.65 8.58
C GLN A 93 -8.18 -5.93 7.38
N GLY A 94 -8.05 -6.62 6.25
CA GLY A 94 -7.44 -6.09 5.04
C GLY A 94 -6.09 -6.71 4.71
N SER A 95 -5.64 -6.44 3.49
CA SER A 95 -4.34 -6.88 3.01
C SER A 95 -3.23 -5.92 3.44
N ILE A 96 -2.02 -6.43 3.63
CA ILE A 96 -0.84 -5.69 4.05
C ILE A 96 0.19 -5.67 2.93
N LEU A 97 0.62 -4.48 2.52
CA LEU A 97 1.72 -4.25 1.60
C LEU A 97 2.86 -3.57 2.38
N ALA A 98 3.86 -4.34 2.76
CA ALA A 98 5.01 -3.92 3.57
C ALA A 98 6.32 -4.49 3.00
N PRO A 99 6.67 -4.20 1.73
CA PRO A 99 7.68 -4.95 0.96
C PRO A 99 9.09 -4.94 1.56
N PHE A 100 9.39 -4.01 2.47
CA PHE A 100 10.69 -3.89 3.13
C PHE A 100 10.66 -4.32 4.60
N ALA A 101 9.49 -4.66 5.14
CA ALA A 101 9.34 -4.94 6.55
C ALA A 101 9.66 -6.39 6.89
N ALA A 102 10.49 -6.57 7.92
CA ALA A 102 10.54 -7.81 8.69
C ALA A 102 9.31 -7.83 9.62
N VAL A 103 8.36 -8.74 9.35
CA VAL A 103 7.11 -8.83 10.08
C VAL A 103 7.22 -9.85 11.20
N THR A 104 6.76 -9.49 12.40
CA THR A 104 6.65 -10.41 13.55
C THR A 104 5.19 -10.58 13.96
N ALA A 105 4.78 -11.83 14.18
CA ALA A 105 3.49 -12.18 14.78
C ALA A 105 3.72 -12.93 16.09
N THR A 106 3.47 -12.28 17.22
CA THR A 106 3.83 -12.80 18.55
C THR A 106 2.72 -13.65 19.19
N ASN A 107 1.47 -13.48 18.74
CA ASN A 107 0.31 -14.19 19.29
C ASN A 107 -0.25 -15.21 18.31
N SER A 108 -0.01 -16.49 18.61
CA SER A 108 -0.53 -17.63 17.86
C SER A 108 -2.07 -17.64 17.85
N GLY A 109 -2.66 -17.97 16.70
CA GLY A 109 -4.11 -18.12 16.54
C GLY A 109 -4.86 -16.87 16.05
N GLN A 110 -4.16 -15.74 15.91
CA GLN A 110 -4.74 -14.54 15.30
C GLN A 110 -4.81 -14.68 13.79
N THR A 111 -5.72 -13.91 13.17
CA THR A 111 -5.96 -13.97 11.73
C THR A 111 -5.85 -12.59 11.10
N ILE A 112 -5.08 -12.51 10.01
CA ILE A 112 -5.20 -11.43 9.06
C ILE A 112 -6.27 -11.84 8.05
N GLN A 113 -7.38 -11.13 8.02
CA GLN A 113 -8.39 -11.29 6.98
C GLN A 113 -7.89 -10.59 5.72
N GLY A 114 -7.06 -11.27 4.94
CA GLY A 114 -6.44 -10.71 3.74
C GLY A 114 -5.11 -11.36 3.38
N GLN A 115 -4.36 -10.71 2.51
CA GLN A 115 -3.04 -11.16 2.05
C GLN A 115 -1.93 -10.31 2.65
N MET A 116 -0.70 -10.82 2.68
CA MET A 116 0.48 -10.07 3.11
C MET A 116 1.60 -10.17 2.07
N PHE A 117 2.18 -9.02 1.73
CA PHE A 117 3.41 -8.91 0.94
C PHE A 117 4.45 -8.21 1.81
N ALA A 118 5.44 -8.96 2.30
CA ALA A 118 6.46 -8.48 3.22
C ALA A 118 7.84 -9.03 2.90
N ALA A 119 8.90 -8.43 3.45
CA ALA A 119 10.26 -8.93 3.27
C ALA A 119 10.48 -10.27 3.98
N SER A 120 9.89 -10.44 5.16
CA SER A 120 9.85 -11.71 5.89
C SER A 120 8.69 -11.75 6.88
N LEU A 121 8.35 -12.95 7.33
CA LEU A 121 7.39 -13.19 8.42
C LEU A 121 8.03 -14.16 9.43
N ASN A 122 8.06 -13.76 10.69
CA ASN A 122 8.48 -14.59 11.82
C ASN A 122 7.33 -14.72 12.83
N GLY A 123 7.02 -15.95 13.24
CA GLY A 123 5.90 -16.25 14.15
C GLY A 123 4.70 -16.89 13.44
N GLY A 124 3.65 -17.18 14.21
CA GLY A 124 2.46 -17.89 13.73
C GLY A 124 1.25 -16.98 13.58
N ILE A 125 0.72 -16.86 12.36
CA ILE A 125 -0.52 -16.11 12.06
C ILE A 125 -1.31 -16.83 10.97
N ASN A 126 -2.64 -16.76 11.06
CA ASN A 126 -3.54 -17.30 10.05
C ASN A 126 -3.83 -16.24 8.98
N PHE A 127 -4.08 -16.69 7.75
CA PHE A 127 -4.60 -15.84 6.68
C PHE A 127 -6.02 -16.30 6.34
N GLY A 128 -6.98 -15.40 6.52
CA GLY A 128 -8.38 -15.62 6.15
C GLY A 128 -8.59 -15.48 4.65
N ASN A 129 -9.68 -16.07 4.14
CA ASN A 129 -10.04 -16.01 2.72
C ASN A 129 -10.73 -14.67 2.36
N ALA A 130 -9.96 -13.59 2.36
CA ALA A 130 -10.43 -12.25 1.99
C ALA A 130 -9.49 -11.60 0.96
N GLN A 131 -9.49 -12.15 -0.26
CA GLN A 131 -8.66 -11.63 -1.34
C GLN A 131 -8.99 -10.16 -1.63
N PHE A 132 -7.96 -9.32 -1.69
CA PHE A 132 -8.11 -7.92 -2.05
C PHE A 132 -8.68 -7.78 -3.48
N ASN A 133 -9.80 -7.07 -3.60
CA ASN A 133 -10.52 -6.80 -4.85
C ASN A 133 -10.92 -5.30 -4.96
N GLY A 134 -10.20 -4.43 -4.26
CA GLY A 134 -10.39 -2.99 -4.34
C GLY A 134 -10.14 -2.43 -5.75
N THR A 135 -10.91 -1.43 -6.12
CA THR A 135 -10.83 -0.70 -7.40
C THR A 135 -10.48 0.78 -7.17
N GLY A 136 -10.21 1.53 -8.23
CA GLY A 136 -9.92 2.98 -8.14
C GLY A 136 -8.49 3.34 -7.72
N LEU A 137 -7.66 2.35 -7.38
CA LEU A 137 -6.22 2.53 -7.21
C LEU A 137 -5.57 2.76 -8.59
N PRO A 138 -4.74 3.80 -8.77
CA PRO A 138 -4.06 4.02 -10.04
C PRO A 138 -3.03 2.91 -10.31
N PRO A 139 -2.73 2.61 -11.57
CA PRO A 139 -1.63 1.73 -11.90
C PRO A 139 -0.32 2.24 -11.29
N VAL A 140 0.47 1.34 -10.70
CA VAL A 140 1.86 1.66 -10.33
C VAL A 140 2.69 1.68 -11.61
N THR A 141 2.84 2.86 -12.21
CA THR A 141 3.79 3.08 -13.30
C THR A 141 5.18 3.20 -12.70
N ASN A 142 5.91 2.08 -12.64
CA ASN A 142 7.36 2.17 -12.61
C ASN A 142 7.73 2.71 -13.99
N ALA A 143 8.13 3.99 -14.07
CA ALA A 143 8.66 4.53 -15.31
C ALA A 143 9.85 3.66 -15.71
N VAL A 144 9.65 2.77 -16.68
CA VAL A 144 10.74 2.04 -17.31
C VAL A 144 11.52 3.13 -18.05
N PRO A 145 12.78 3.41 -17.68
CA PRO A 145 13.58 4.34 -18.46
C PRO A 145 13.60 3.82 -19.90
N GLU A 146 13.12 4.63 -20.85
CA GLU A 146 13.21 4.24 -22.26
C GLU A 146 14.68 3.91 -22.53
N PRO A 147 15.00 2.70 -23.01
CA PRO A 147 16.38 2.31 -23.21
C PRO A 147 17.06 3.36 -24.08
N ALA A 148 18.24 3.83 -23.68
CA ALA A 148 19.08 4.73 -24.49
C ALA A 148 19.25 4.22 -25.95
N SER A 149 18.98 2.92 -26.19
CA SER A 149 18.77 2.28 -27.48
C SER A 149 17.84 3.03 -28.44
N MET A 150 16.73 3.64 -27.98
CA MET A 150 15.83 4.40 -28.87
C MET A 150 16.49 5.69 -29.39
N ILE A 151 17.23 6.40 -28.52
CA ILE A 151 18.02 7.57 -28.92
C ILE A 151 19.15 7.14 -29.87
N ALA A 152 19.84 6.04 -29.55
CA ALA A 152 20.91 5.50 -30.38
C ALA A 152 20.42 5.03 -31.77
N LEU A 153 19.25 4.40 -31.85
CA LEU A 153 18.61 4.01 -33.11
C LEU A 153 18.17 5.24 -33.92
N GLY A 154 17.59 6.24 -33.28
CA GLY A 154 17.20 7.50 -33.93
C GLY A 154 18.41 8.24 -34.52
N LEU A 155 19.47 8.40 -33.72
CA LEU A 155 20.72 9.04 -34.15
C LEU A 155 21.46 8.22 -35.22
N GLY A 156 21.53 6.90 -35.07
CA GLY A 156 22.14 5.99 -36.04
C GLY A 156 21.42 5.99 -37.38
N GLY A 157 20.08 5.99 -37.37
CA GLY A 157 19.25 6.11 -38.57
C GLY A 157 19.48 7.44 -39.31
N LEU A 158 19.52 8.56 -38.58
CA LEU A 158 19.82 9.89 -39.13
C LEU A 158 21.22 9.95 -39.76
N ALA A 159 22.23 9.37 -39.10
CA ALA A 159 23.59 9.30 -39.62
C ALA A 159 23.69 8.46 -40.92
N LEU A 160 23.02 7.31 -40.98
CA LEU A 160 22.97 6.46 -42.17
C LEU A 160 22.29 7.14 -43.36
N VAL A 161 21.20 7.86 -43.12
CA VAL A 161 20.50 8.63 -44.18
C VAL A 161 21.39 9.76 -44.72
N ARG A 162 22.10 10.48 -43.84
CA ARG A 162 23.06 11.52 -44.27
C ARG A 162 24.20 10.92 -45.10
N ARG A 163 24.77 9.79 -44.67
CA ARG A 163 25.87 9.11 -45.39
C ARG A 163 25.46 8.65 -46.79
N ARG A 164 24.23 8.13 -46.94
CA ARG A 164 23.68 7.73 -48.25
C ARG A 164 23.47 8.89 -49.22
N ARG A 165 23.14 10.08 -48.74
CA ARG A 165 22.97 11.28 -49.58
C ARG A 165 24.29 11.87 -50.06
N ALA A 166 25.34 11.79 -49.24
CA ALA A 166 26.68 12.27 -49.60
C ALA A 166 27.35 11.40 -50.68
N ALA A 167 27.09 10.08 -50.68
CA ALA A 167 27.68 9.14 -51.64
C ALA A 167 27.02 9.12 -53.04
N LYS A 168 25.96 9.91 -53.26
CA LYS A 168 25.26 10.02 -54.56
C LYS A 168 25.60 11.30 -55.35
N LYS A 169 26.59 12.08 -54.89
CA LYS A 169 27.22 13.17 -55.64
C LYS A 169 28.59 12.71 -56.10
#